data_AF-A0AAP4UEA6-F1
#
_entry.id   AF-A0AAP4UEA6-F1
#
_cell.length_a   1.000
_cell.length_b   1.000
_cell.length_c   1.000
_cell.angle_alpha   90.00
_cell.angle_beta   90.00
_cell.angle_gamma   90.00
#
_symmetry.space_group_name_H-M   'P 1'
#
loop_
_entity.id
_entity.type
_entity.pdbx_description
1 polymer ?
#
loop_
_entity_poly.entity_id
_entity_poly.type
_entity_poly.pdbx_seq_one_letter_code
_entity_poly.pdbx_strand_id
1 'polypeptide(L)'
;MKRLSSVAIASCLLIGPPVSAAQQLSTEDAIGMAGLMICDVFYSDIESEESASQTAIIKKLMADKYKTGIEEMMMTQRTSDELDLYIAKFEASDEDNKFNLCKEAIQYTQDSSVANLGMR
;
A
#
# COMPACT_ATOMS: atom_id res chain seq x y z
N MET A 1 -37.07 -10.27 -57.87
CA MET A 1 -36.86 -10.92 -56.55
C MET A 1 -35.80 -10.12 -55.80
N LYS A 2 -36.20 -9.35 -54.77
CA LYS A 2 -35.26 -8.71 -53.83
C LYS A 2 -35.00 -9.72 -52.71
N ARG A 3 -33.76 -10.18 -52.57
CA ARG A 3 -33.35 -11.00 -51.42
C ARG A 3 -32.43 -10.20 -50.52
N LEU A 4 -32.81 -10.23 -49.25
CA LEU A 4 -32.34 -9.44 -48.14
C LEU A 4 -30.89 -9.77 -47.77
N SER A 5 -30.19 -8.72 -47.36
CA SER A 5 -28.91 -8.75 -46.67
C SER A 5 -28.98 -9.54 -45.36
N SER A 6 -27.95 -10.33 -45.06
CA SER A 6 -27.66 -10.89 -43.73
C SER A 6 -26.14 -10.97 -43.66
N VAL A 7 -25.46 -9.91 -43.19
CA VAL A 7 -25.10 -9.64 -41.78
C VAL A 7 -24.35 -10.80 -41.14
N ALA A 8 -23.04 -10.58 -41.05
CA ALA A 8 -22.12 -10.82 -39.94
C ALA A 8 -22.13 -12.17 -39.23
N ILE A 9 -20.98 -12.85 -39.34
CA ILE A 9 -20.44 -13.65 -38.24
C ILE A 9 -19.09 -13.03 -37.87
N ALA A 10 -19.17 -11.94 -37.09
CA ALA A 10 -18.02 -11.44 -36.34
C ALA A 10 -17.85 -12.35 -35.12
N SER A 11 -17.18 -13.48 -35.30
CA SER A 11 -16.76 -14.35 -34.19
C SER A 11 -15.54 -13.75 -33.49
N CYS A 12 -15.76 -12.70 -32.71
CA CYS A 12 -14.91 -12.36 -31.57
C CYS A 12 -15.79 -12.36 -30.31
N LEU A 13 -16.34 -13.53 -29.96
CA LEU A 13 -16.88 -13.79 -28.63
C LEU A 13 -15.71 -13.94 -27.65
N LEU A 14 -15.14 -12.80 -27.26
CA LEU A 14 -14.50 -12.65 -25.97
C LEU A 14 -15.22 -11.49 -25.25
N ILE A 15 -16.52 -11.69 -25.04
CA ILE A 15 -17.31 -10.92 -24.07
C ILE A 15 -17.11 -11.61 -22.72
N GLY A 16 -15.88 -11.54 -22.19
CA GLY A 16 -15.70 -11.57 -20.75
C GLY A 16 -15.98 -10.16 -20.23
N PRO A 17 -16.49 -9.97 -19.00
CA PRO A 17 -16.40 -8.66 -18.37
C PRO A 17 -14.94 -8.19 -18.46
N PRO A 18 -14.67 -6.89 -18.68
CA PRO A 18 -13.31 -6.40 -18.59
C PRO A 18 -12.76 -6.89 -17.26
N VAL A 19 -11.70 -7.69 -17.30
CA VAL A 19 -10.96 -8.07 -16.11
C VAL A 19 -10.56 -6.73 -15.51
N SER A 20 -11.25 -6.31 -14.44
CA SER A 20 -10.85 -5.16 -13.66
C SER A 20 -9.39 -5.40 -13.36
N ALA A 21 -8.50 -4.61 -13.96
CA ALA A 21 -7.07 -4.78 -13.77
C ALA A 21 -6.85 -4.61 -12.27
N ALA A 22 -6.62 -5.72 -11.57
CA ALA A 22 -6.42 -5.71 -10.14
C ALA A 22 -5.34 -4.68 -9.85
N GLN A 23 -5.67 -3.66 -9.05
CA GLN A 23 -4.72 -2.61 -8.73
C GLN A 23 -3.50 -3.24 -8.08
N GLN A 24 -2.33 -2.97 -8.66
CA GLN A 24 -1.07 -3.43 -8.11
C GLN A 24 -0.67 -2.50 -6.98
N LEU A 25 -0.23 -3.09 -5.87
CA LEU A 25 0.34 -2.35 -4.77
C LEU A 25 1.71 -1.82 -5.21
N SER A 26 1.94 -0.51 -5.05
CA SER A 26 3.27 0.05 -5.27
C SER A 26 4.24 -0.49 -4.21
N THR A 27 5.52 -0.60 -4.55
CA THR A 27 6.51 -1.13 -3.60
C THR A 27 6.67 -0.18 -2.42
N GLU A 28 6.59 1.12 -2.69
CA GLU A 28 6.68 2.18 -1.71
C GLU A 28 5.46 2.18 -0.77
N ASP A 29 4.24 1.96 -1.28
CA ASP A 29 3.05 1.84 -0.41
C ASP A 29 3.12 0.56 0.44
N ALA A 30 3.63 -0.55 -0.10
CA ALA A 30 3.85 -1.78 0.66
C ALA A 30 4.85 -1.57 1.81
N ILE A 31 6.00 -0.96 1.51
CA ILE A 31 7.03 -0.63 2.50
C ILE A 31 6.49 0.38 3.53
N GLY A 32 5.75 1.40 3.09
CA GLY A 32 5.13 2.39 3.97
C GLY A 32 4.17 1.74 4.96
N MET A 33 3.28 0.87 4.48
CA MET A 33 2.34 0.15 5.35
C MET A 33 3.04 -0.80 6.32
N ALA A 34 4.00 -1.58 5.84
CA ALA A 34 4.77 -2.47 6.70
C ALA A 34 5.58 -1.69 7.76
N GLY A 35 6.18 -0.57 7.35
CA GLY A 35 6.86 0.34 8.26
C GLY A 35 5.93 0.86 9.35
N LEU A 36 4.71 1.29 9.00
CA LEU A 36 3.72 1.68 10.00
C LEU A 36 3.37 0.55 10.96
N MET A 37 3.13 -0.67 10.47
CA MET A 37 2.81 -1.81 11.34
C MET A 37 3.95 -2.15 12.30
N ILE A 38 5.18 -2.19 11.80
CA ILE A 38 6.37 -2.48 12.62
C ILE A 38 6.59 -1.36 13.65
N CYS A 39 6.41 -0.11 13.25
CA CYS A 39 6.57 1.04 14.14
C CYS A 39 5.47 1.14 15.19
N ASP A 40 4.25 0.68 14.90
CA ASP A 40 3.18 0.57 15.90
C ASP A 40 3.63 -0.31 17.07
N VAL A 41 4.23 -1.46 16.76
CA VAL A 41 4.78 -2.38 17.77
C VAL A 41 5.95 -1.73 18.50
N PHE A 42 6.94 -1.22 17.75
CA PHE A 42 8.15 -0.64 18.32
C PHE A 42 7.87 0.53 19.29
N TYR A 43 7.00 1.48 18.92
CA TYR A 43 6.65 2.59 19.81
C TYR A 43 5.75 2.14 20.96
N SER A 44 4.89 1.13 20.77
CA SER A 44 4.02 0.63 21.85
C SER A 44 4.80 -0.07 22.97
N ASP A 45 6.01 -0.57 22.69
CA ASP A 45 6.90 -1.18 23.68
C ASP A 45 7.68 -0.13 24.51
N ILE A 46 7.63 1.15 24.13
CA ILE A 46 8.35 2.23 24.80
C ILE A 46 7.38 3.03 25.67
N GLU A 47 7.56 2.97 27.00
CA GLU A 47 6.75 3.73 27.96
C GLU A 47 7.15 5.22 28.00
N SER A 48 6.67 6.00 27.03
CA SER A 48 6.79 7.47 27.04
C SER A 48 5.57 8.14 26.41
N GLU A 49 5.34 9.41 26.78
CA GLU A 49 4.27 10.23 26.20
C GLU A 49 4.50 10.46 24.70
N GLU A 50 5.76 10.64 24.29
CA GLU A 50 6.13 10.79 22.88
C GLU A 50 5.79 9.54 22.07
N SER A 51 6.18 8.36 22.57
CA SER A 51 5.89 7.08 21.91
C SER A 51 4.39 6.82 21.82
N ALA A 52 3.63 7.11 22.87
CA ALA A 52 2.17 7.00 22.85
C ALA A 52 1.53 7.91 21.78
N SER A 53 2.05 9.12 21.60
CA SER A 53 1.62 10.05 20.55
C SER A 53 1.93 9.50 19.15
N GLN A 54 3.13 8.94 18.93
CA GLN A 54 3.50 8.34 17.65
C GLN A 54 2.64 7.12 17.32
N THR A 55 2.39 6.23 18.28
CA THR A 55 1.46 5.10 18.13
C THR A 55 0.07 5.56 17.69
N ALA A 56 -0.46 6.65 18.26
CA ALA A 56 -1.76 7.20 17.86
C ALA A 56 -1.75 7.73 16.41
N ILE A 57 -0.68 8.42 16.00
CA ILE A 57 -0.49 8.90 14.62
C ILE A 57 -0.44 7.72 13.64
N ILE A 58 0.37 6.71 13.95
CA ILE A 58 0.54 5.51 13.14
C ILE A 58 -0.80 4.80 12.93
N LYS A 59 -1.56 4.56 14.00
CA LYS A 59 -2.89 3.93 13.92
C LYS A 59 -3.87 4.71 13.04
N LYS A 60 -3.85 6.04 13.12
CA LYS A 60 -4.66 6.89 12.24
C LYS A 60 -4.24 6.72 10.78
N LEU A 61 -2.95 6.76 10.48
CA LEU A 61 -2.43 6.63 9.12
C LEU A 61 -2.74 5.26 8.51
N MET A 62 -2.57 4.18 9.27
CA MET A 62 -2.97 2.84 8.84
C MET A 62 -4.47 2.78 8.54
N ALA A 63 -5.31 3.31 9.43
CA ALA A 63 -6.75 3.34 9.21
C ALA A 63 -7.15 4.14 7.96
N ASP A 64 -6.45 5.23 7.66
CA ASP A 64 -6.69 6.03 6.45
C ASP A 64 -6.24 5.30 5.18
N LYS A 65 -5.12 4.57 5.21
CA LYS A 65 -4.69 3.71 4.09
C LYS A 65 -5.60 2.51 3.87
N TYR A 66 -6.12 1.87 4.91
CA TYR A 66 -7.10 0.78 4.75
C TYR A 66 -8.37 1.25 4.04
N LYS A 67 -8.83 2.48 4.29
CA LYS A 67 -9.98 3.06 3.56
C LYS A 67 -9.75 3.19 2.05
N THR A 68 -8.50 3.14 1.56
CA THR A 68 -8.22 3.19 0.12
C THR A 68 -8.29 1.82 -0.55
N GLY A 69 -8.63 0.75 0.19
CA GLY A 69 -8.63 -0.62 -0.34
C GLY A 69 -7.23 -1.16 -0.60
N ILE A 70 -6.19 -0.60 0.05
CA ILE A 70 -4.79 -1.01 -0.12
C ILE A 70 -4.59 -2.51 0.18
N GLU A 71 -5.41 -3.06 1.08
CA GLU A 71 -5.43 -4.47 1.47
C GLU A 71 -5.94 -5.41 0.38
N GLU A 72 -6.67 -4.89 -0.62
CA GLU A 72 -7.18 -5.65 -1.76
C GLU A 72 -6.23 -5.61 -2.97
N MET A 73 -5.15 -4.82 -2.89
CA MET A 73 -4.19 -4.66 -3.98
C MET A 73 -3.23 -5.85 -4.06
N MET A 74 -2.87 -6.25 -5.28
CA MET A 74 -1.96 -7.38 -5.49
C MET A 74 -0.50 -6.94 -5.36
N MET A 75 0.27 -7.67 -4.55
CA MET A 75 1.72 -7.54 -4.50
C MET A 75 2.38 -8.33 -5.63
N THR A 76 3.43 -7.73 -6.21
CA THR A 76 4.33 -8.45 -7.12
C THR A 76 5.39 -9.20 -6.32
N GLN A 77 6.05 -10.20 -6.94
CA GLN A 77 7.19 -10.88 -6.30
C GLN A 77 8.28 -9.88 -5.92
N ARG A 78 8.60 -8.93 -6.80
CA ARG A 78 9.58 -7.88 -6.52
C ARG A 78 9.19 -7.06 -5.29
N THR A 79 7.91 -6.69 -5.16
CA THR A 79 7.42 -5.94 -4.00
C THR A 79 7.56 -6.77 -2.71
N SER A 80 7.32 -8.09 -2.78
CA SER A 80 7.56 -9.00 -1.67
C SER A 80 9.03 -9.05 -1.28
N ASP A 81 9.93 -9.18 -2.26
CA ASP A 81 11.38 -9.28 -2.00
C ASP A 81 11.92 -7.99 -1.35
N GLU A 82 11.46 -6.82 -1.83
CA GLU A 82 11.83 -5.51 -1.26
C GLU A 82 11.25 -5.30 0.15
N LEU A 83 10.05 -5.83 0.41
CA LEU A 83 9.45 -5.83 1.74
C LEU A 83 10.27 -6.69 2.71
N ASP A 84 10.70 -7.88 2.31
CA ASP A 84 11.55 -8.74 3.13
C ASP A 84 12.89 -8.06 3.46
N LEU A 85 13.49 -7.36 2.50
CA LEU A 85 14.70 -6.55 2.73
C LEU A 85 14.45 -5.42 3.73
N TYR A 86 13.31 -4.73 3.64
CA TYR A 86 12.95 -3.68 4.58
C TYR A 86 12.79 -4.24 6.01
N ILE A 87 12.09 -5.36 6.18
CA ILE A 87 11.89 -6.00 7.48
C ILE A 87 13.24 -6.42 8.06
N ALA A 88 14.08 -7.11 7.27
CA ALA A 88 15.41 -7.52 7.71
C ALA A 88 16.29 -6.32 8.11
N LYS A 89 16.22 -5.20 7.37
CA LYS A 89 16.91 -3.96 7.72
C LYS A 89 16.43 -3.42 9.06
N PHE A 90 15.11 -3.40 9.30
CA PHE A 90 14.55 -2.91 10.57
C PHE A 90 14.99 -3.79 11.74
N GLU A 91 14.90 -5.11 11.60
CA GLU A 91 15.27 -6.06 12.65
C GLU A 91 16.76 -5.97 13.02
N ALA A 92 17.64 -5.82 12.02
CA ALA A 92 19.08 -5.71 12.21
C ALA A 92 19.55 -4.32 12.69
N SER A 93 18.66 -3.31 12.70
CA SER A 93 19.01 -1.94 13.09
C SER A 93 19.09 -1.76 14.60
N ASP A 94 19.96 -0.86 15.04
CA ASP A 94 19.93 -0.32 16.40
C ASP A 94 18.69 0.57 16.63
N GLU A 95 18.49 0.98 17.88
CA GLU A 95 17.32 1.75 18.30
C GLU A 95 17.19 3.09 17.58
N ASP A 96 18.29 3.85 17.46
CA ASP A 96 18.31 5.14 16.76
C ASP A 96 17.91 4.99 15.29
N ASN A 97 18.41 3.96 14.61
CA ASN A 97 18.05 3.67 13.24
C ASN A 97 16.59 3.20 13.11
N LYS A 98 16.05 2.45 14.09
CA LYS A 98 14.63 2.10 14.14
C LYS A 98 13.75 3.34 14.24
N PHE A 99 14.12 4.32 15.07
CA PHE A 99 13.40 5.61 15.11
C PHE A 99 13.44 6.34 13.77
N ASN A 100 14.58 6.35 13.08
CA ASN A 100 14.71 6.97 11.76
C ASN A 100 13.84 6.27 10.71
N LEU A 101 13.87 4.94 10.66
CA LEU A 101 13.02 4.14 9.77
C LEU A 101 11.53 4.39 10.03
N CYS A 102 11.14 4.58 11.30
CA CYS A 102 9.77 4.94 11.64
C CYS A 102 9.39 6.34 11.21
N LYS A 103 10.28 7.32 11.37
CA LYS A 103 10.04 8.68 10.88
C LYS A 103 9.84 8.69 9.36
N GLU A 104 10.67 7.96 8.62
CA GLU A 104 10.57 7.82 7.17
C GLU A 104 9.22 7.20 6.75
N ALA A 105 8.80 6.11 7.40
CA ALA A 105 7.52 5.46 7.10
C ALA A 105 6.30 6.34 7.39
N ILE A 106 6.34 7.08 8.50
CA ILE A 106 5.27 8.03 8.88
C ILE A 106 5.20 9.17 7.86
N GLN A 107 6.33 9.79 7.53
CA GLN A 107 6.39 10.90 6.58
C GLN A 107 5.92 10.49 5.19
N TYR A 108 6.42 9.37 4.68
CA TYR A 108 5.97 8.82 3.40
C TYR A 108 4.45 8.61 3.37
N THR A 109 3.89 8.02 4.42
CA THR A 109 2.45 7.74 4.46
C THR A 109 1.63 9.04 4.53
N GLN A 110 2.10 10.04 5.27
CA GLN A 110 1.46 11.36 5.34
C GLN A 110 1.46 12.05 3.97
N ASP A 111 2.62 12.10 3.31
CA ASP A 111 2.78 12.76 2.02
C ASP A 111 1.99 12.06 0.91
N SER A 112 1.98 10.73 0.91
CA SER A 112 1.18 9.95 -0.04
C SER A 112 -0.33 10.09 0.21
N SER A 113 -0.76 10.25 1.47
CA SER A 113 -2.17 10.53 1.79
C SER A 113 -2.61 11.90 1.29
N VAL A 114 -1.73 12.92 1.39
CA VAL A 114 -1.99 14.25 0.83
C VAL A 114 -2.06 14.20 -0.70
N ALA A 115 -1.18 13.44 -1.36
CA ALA A 115 -1.19 13.25 -2.80
C ALA A 115 -2.50 12.58 -3.30
N ASN A 116 -3.06 11.66 -2.53
CA ASN A 116 -4.29 10.93 -2.88
C ASN A 116 -5.57 11.78 -2.72
N LEU A 117 -5.51 12.89 -1.98
CA LEU A 117 -6.61 13.86 -1.83
C LEU A 117 -6.64 14.93 -2.94
N GLY A 118 -5.75 14.84 -3.95
CA GLY A 118 -5.74 15.76 -5.09
C GLY A 118 -5.33 17.20 -4.75
N MET A 119 -4.67 17.43 -3.61
CA MET A 119 -4.18 18.75 -3.20
C MET A 119 -2.70 18.95 -3.57
N ARG A 120 -2.38 18.92 -4.88
CA ARG A 120 -1.10 19.41 -5.41
C ARG A 120 -1.32 20.62 -6.30
#